data_AF-A0A0A1V1A0-F1
#
_entry.id   AF-A0A0A1V1A0-F1
#
_cell.length_a   1.000
_cell.length_b   1.000
_cell.length_c   1.000
_cell.angle_alpha   90.00
_cell.angle_beta   90.00
_cell.angle_gamma   90.00
#
_symmetry.space_group_name_H-M   'P 1'
#
loop_
_entity.id
_entity.type
_entity.pdbx_description
1 polymer ?
#
loop_
_entity_poly.entity_id
_entity_poly.type
_entity_poly.pdbx_seq_one_letter_code
_entity_poly.pdbx_strand_id
1 'polypeptide(L)'
;MATEPEPEKTAQPQKEEGEEEQEQEEGAAKPGPRALRLQEIYAASLARTLDKLSYDNVAPCYPTIARRASPVLRQVQAQMVERLRDKCEREFDAILGARRVVRKMNELEGLVADAEARRKLHGEEDLPTPAHLLSPEEVLRAHLGPRLAEQRGLLNARLQTTQAQNGLLADHVKAQREEIDALLGKLDAAVEDVRSANGVLGGVVGELAGEARGIDADMGDASVS
;
A
#
# COMPACT_ATOMS: atom_id res chain seq x y z
N MET A 1 26.73 0.89 -40.94
CA MET A 1 25.67 1.09 -41.96
C MET A 1 24.71 -0.07 -41.79
N ALA A 2 23.77 0.01 -40.84
CA ALA A 2 22.52 0.77 -40.92
C ALA A 2 21.54 0.10 -41.89
N THR A 3 20.54 -0.62 -41.36
CA THR A 3 19.11 -0.24 -41.38
C THR A 3 18.22 -1.43 -40.94
N GLU A 4 17.78 -1.35 -39.68
CA GLU A 4 16.44 -1.62 -39.13
C GLU A 4 15.45 -2.57 -39.86
N PRO A 5 14.81 -3.47 -39.11
CA PRO A 5 13.38 -3.75 -39.26
C PRO A 5 12.56 -2.95 -38.22
N GLU A 6 11.53 -2.27 -38.71
CA GLU A 6 10.54 -1.53 -37.93
C GLU A 6 9.59 -2.45 -37.11
N PRO A 7 8.92 -1.91 -36.08
CA PRO A 7 8.58 -2.64 -34.87
C PRO A 7 7.17 -3.27 -34.84
N GLU A 8 7.10 -4.46 -34.23
CA GLU A 8 5.87 -5.01 -33.66
C GLU A 8 5.30 -4.04 -32.62
N LYS A 9 4.03 -3.66 -32.80
CA LYS A 9 3.22 -2.92 -31.83
C LYS A 9 3.19 -3.69 -30.51
N THR A 10 4.01 -3.25 -29.58
CA THR A 10 3.94 -3.65 -28.17
C THR A 10 2.63 -3.11 -27.60
N ALA A 11 1.76 -4.02 -27.17
CA ALA A 11 0.63 -3.70 -26.32
C ALA A 11 1.17 -3.13 -25.00
N GLN A 12 1.00 -1.83 -24.80
CA GLN A 12 1.25 -1.20 -23.51
C GLN A 12 0.07 -1.53 -22.57
N PRO A 13 0.34 -1.91 -21.31
CA PRO A 13 -0.71 -2.00 -20.30
C PRO A 13 -1.14 -0.58 -19.91
N GLN A 14 -2.37 -0.21 -20.27
CA GLN A 14 -3.06 0.94 -19.70
C GLN A 14 -3.38 0.64 -18.23
N LYS A 15 -2.50 1.09 -17.33
CA LYS A 15 -2.78 1.31 -15.92
C LYS A 15 -2.03 2.57 -15.57
N GLU A 16 -2.74 3.70 -15.47
CA GLU A 16 -2.37 4.92 -14.73
C GLU A 16 -3.28 6.10 -15.15
N GLU A 17 -4.61 5.96 -15.05
CA GLU A 17 -5.52 7.14 -15.09
C GLU A 17 -6.70 6.98 -14.10
N GLY A 18 -6.58 6.11 -13.08
CA GLY A 18 -7.71 5.77 -12.20
C GLY A 18 -7.61 6.22 -10.74
N GLU A 19 -6.52 6.88 -10.32
CA GLU A 19 -6.28 7.13 -8.88
C GLU A 19 -6.41 8.61 -8.46
N GLU A 20 -6.57 9.56 -9.38
CA GLU A 20 -6.70 10.99 -9.01
C GLU A 20 -8.15 11.46 -8.78
N GLU A 21 -9.16 10.66 -9.13
CA GLU A 21 -10.58 11.04 -8.96
C GLU A 21 -11.20 10.52 -7.64
N GLN A 22 -10.47 9.73 -6.84
CA GLN A 22 -11.03 9.14 -5.61
C GLN A 22 -10.91 10.00 -4.33
N GLU A 23 -10.29 11.18 -4.37
CA GLU A 23 -10.20 12.06 -3.20
C GLU A 23 -11.25 13.19 -3.13
N GLN A 24 -12.14 13.32 -4.13
CA GLN A 24 -13.05 14.47 -4.21
C GLN A 24 -14.53 14.17 -3.88
N GLU A 25 -14.90 12.91 -3.66
CA GLU A 25 -16.22 12.53 -3.12
C GLU A 25 -16.13 11.94 -1.70
N GLU A 26 -15.39 12.58 -0.79
CA GLU A 26 -15.67 12.42 0.64
C GLU A 26 -17.01 13.13 0.94
N GLY A 27 -18.09 12.36 0.82
CA GLY A 27 -19.47 12.81 0.97
C GLY A 27 -19.67 13.70 2.20
N ALA A 28 -20.49 14.73 2.02
CA ALA A 28 -20.95 15.71 3.01
C ALA A 28 -20.70 15.27 4.46
N ALA A 29 -19.48 15.54 4.95
CA ALA A 29 -19.02 15.03 6.22
C ALA A 29 -19.98 15.53 7.31
N LYS A 30 -20.65 14.59 7.98
CA LYS A 30 -21.61 14.93 9.04
C LYS A 30 -20.92 15.86 10.05
N PRO A 31 -21.55 16.98 10.46
CA PRO A 31 -20.93 17.89 11.41
C PRO A 31 -20.60 17.17 12.72
N GLY A 32 -19.32 17.19 13.11
CA GLY A 32 -18.88 16.72 14.41
C GLY A 32 -19.30 17.65 15.55
N PRO A 33 -19.04 17.28 16.82
CA PRO A 33 -19.54 18.02 17.98
C PRO A 33 -19.09 19.48 18.00
N ARG A 34 -17.86 19.76 17.58
CA ARG A 34 -17.33 21.13 17.51
C ARG A 34 -17.91 21.94 16.34
N ALA A 35 -18.13 21.29 15.19
CA ALA A 35 -18.76 21.93 14.05
C ALA A 35 -20.23 22.28 14.34
N LEU A 36 -20.97 21.40 15.03
CA LEU A 36 -22.32 21.67 15.51
C LEU A 36 -22.35 22.87 16.46
N ARG A 37 -21.47 22.88 17.47
CA ARG A 37 -21.37 24.02 18.40
C ARG A 37 -21.06 25.34 17.69
N LEU A 38 -20.21 25.32 16.66
CA LEU A 38 -19.92 26.51 15.87
C LEU A 38 -21.19 27.05 15.19
N GLN A 39 -21.98 26.17 14.57
CA GLN A 39 -23.25 26.53 13.92
C GLN A 39 -24.28 27.04 14.93
N GLU A 40 -24.40 26.38 16.09
CA GLU A 40 -25.29 26.79 17.18
C GLU A 40 -24.94 28.18 17.72
N ILE A 41 -23.65 28.42 18.00
CA ILE A 41 -23.17 29.73 18.49
C ILE A 41 -23.43 30.81 17.45
N TYR A 42 -23.17 30.51 16.17
CA TYR A 42 -23.45 31.44 15.08
C TYR A 42 -24.94 31.79 15.01
N ALA A 43 -25.82 30.79 14.95
CA ALA A 43 -27.26 30.99 14.91
C ALA A 43 -27.78 31.78 16.12
N ALA A 44 -27.29 31.46 17.33
CA ALA A 44 -27.64 32.19 18.55
C ALA A 44 -27.14 33.64 18.53
N SER A 45 -25.93 33.88 18.02
CA SER A 45 -25.36 35.22 17.91
C SER A 45 -26.11 36.08 16.89
N LEU A 46 -26.51 35.50 15.76
CA LEU A 46 -27.28 36.15 14.71
C LEU A 46 -28.71 36.45 15.19
N ALA A 47 -29.36 35.52 15.89
CA ALA A 47 -30.66 35.78 16.49
C ALA A 47 -30.59 36.97 17.46
N ARG A 48 -29.60 36.96 18.36
CA ARG A 48 -29.42 38.02 19.37
C ARG A 48 -29.09 39.38 18.76
N THR A 49 -28.36 39.44 17.64
CA THR A 49 -28.08 40.70 16.95
C THR A 49 -29.33 41.23 16.23
N LEU A 50 -30.11 40.35 15.60
CA LEU A 50 -31.37 40.73 14.96
C LEU A 50 -32.44 41.14 15.97
N ASP A 51 -32.46 40.55 17.17
CA ASP A 51 -33.37 40.96 18.26
C ASP A 51 -33.16 42.42 18.68
N LYS A 52 -31.93 42.95 18.55
CA LYS A 52 -31.66 44.37 18.81
C LYS A 52 -32.28 45.29 17.77
N LEU A 53 -32.60 44.79 16.58
CA LEU A 53 -33.32 45.51 15.53
C LEU A 53 -34.85 45.40 15.70
N SER A 54 -35.34 45.12 16.91
CA SER A 54 -36.77 45.11 17.21
C SER A 54 -37.44 46.45 16.92
N TYR A 55 -38.74 46.40 16.65
CA TYR A 55 -39.53 47.61 16.39
C TYR A 55 -39.42 48.64 17.51
N ASP A 56 -39.34 48.20 18.78
CA ASP A 56 -39.25 49.08 19.95
C ASP A 56 -37.94 49.87 19.99
N ASN A 57 -36.86 49.34 19.41
CA ASN A 57 -35.58 50.04 19.28
C ASN A 57 -35.54 50.93 18.03
N VAL A 58 -36.25 50.55 16.96
CA VAL A 58 -36.26 51.29 15.68
C VAL A 58 -37.24 52.47 15.70
N ALA A 59 -38.40 52.32 16.34
CA ALA A 59 -39.44 53.35 16.36
C ALA A 59 -39.00 54.69 16.99
N PRO A 60 -38.23 54.72 18.10
CA PRO A 60 -37.71 55.96 18.67
C PRO A 60 -36.75 56.72 17.74
N CYS A 61 -36.02 56.02 16.87
CA CYS A 61 -35.11 56.63 15.88
C CYS A 61 -35.87 57.30 14.72
N TYR A 62 -37.13 56.90 14.47
CA TYR A 62 -37.97 57.44 13.39
C TYR A 62 -39.33 57.93 13.91
N PRO A 63 -39.37 58.92 14.83
CA PRO A 63 -40.57 59.27 15.58
C PRO A 63 -41.72 59.80 14.71
N THR A 64 -41.40 60.53 13.64
CA THR A 64 -42.41 61.09 12.72
C THR A 64 -43.12 59.98 11.92
N ILE A 65 -42.37 58.99 11.45
CA ILE A 65 -42.89 57.88 10.65
C ILE A 65 -43.60 56.88 11.56
N ALA A 66 -43.08 56.62 12.76
CA ALA A 66 -43.74 55.77 13.74
C ALA A 66 -45.15 56.28 14.11
N ARG A 67 -45.35 57.60 14.17
CA ARG A 67 -46.66 58.22 14.45
C ARG A 67 -47.59 58.26 13.23
N ARG A 68 -47.07 58.56 12.04
CA ARG A 68 -47.88 58.78 10.82
C ARG A 68 -48.14 57.52 10.01
N ALA A 69 -47.20 56.57 10.05
CA ALA A 69 -47.19 55.38 9.20
C ALA A 69 -46.52 54.19 9.91
N SER A 70 -46.96 53.87 11.14
CA SER A 70 -46.51 52.67 11.88
C SER A 70 -46.53 51.36 11.06
N PRO A 71 -47.57 51.03 10.26
CA PRO A 71 -47.57 49.78 9.52
C PRO A 71 -46.45 49.71 8.47
N VAL A 72 -46.12 50.83 7.82
CA VAL A 72 -45.03 50.91 6.84
C VAL A 72 -43.68 50.70 7.53
N LEU A 73 -43.46 51.33 8.68
CA LEU A 73 -42.22 51.17 9.44
C LEU A 73 -42.03 49.72 9.94
N ARG A 74 -43.11 49.06 10.39
CA ARG A 74 -43.08 47.64 10.77
C ARG A 74 -42.72 46.75 9.58
N GLN A 75 -43.30 47.02 8.41
CA GLN A 75 -43.00 46.27 7.19
C GLN A 75 -41.53 46.44 6.77
N VAL A 76 -40.99 47.65 6.80
CA VAL A 76 -39.58 47.91 6.46
C VAL A 76 -38.64 47.23 7.45
N GLN A 77 -38.94 47.30 8.76
CA GLN A 77 -38.15 46.63 9.78
C GLN A 77 -38.17 45.11 9.61
N ALA A 78 -39.33 44.50 9.36
CA ALA A 78 -39.45 43.07 9.11
C ALA A 78 -38.64 42.64 7.87
N GLN A 79 -38.79 43.37 6.76
CA GLN A 79 -38.04 43.11 5.53
C GLN A 79 -36.52 43.27 5.74
N MET A 80 -36.09 44.27 6.51
CA MET A 80 -34.68 44.48 6.81
C MET A 80 -34.10 43.31 7.61
N VAL A 81 -34.81 42.86 8.66
CA VAL A 81 -34.39 41.73 9.50
C VAL A 81 -34.33 40.43 8.69
N GLU A 82 -35.35 40.16 7.87
CA GLU A 82 -35.40 38.98 7.00
C GLU A 82 -34.26 38.98 5.98
N ARG A 83 -34.06 40.10 5.26
CA ARG A 83 -32.99 40.20 4.25
C ARG A 83 -31.60 40.11 4.87
N LEU A 84 -31.40 40.68 6.05
CA LEU A 84 -30.13 40.59 6.74
C LEU A 84 -29.86 39.16 7.22
N ARG A 85 -30.88 38.47 7.76
CA ARG A 85 -30.79 37.05 8.12
C ARG A 85 -30.39 36.20 6.92
N ASP A 86 -31.14 36.28 5.83
CA ASP A 86 -30.91 35.48 4.62
C ASP A 86 -29.50 35.70 4.05
N LYS A 87 -29.05 36.96 4.00
CA LYS A 87 -27.70 37.28 3.51
C LYS A 87 -26.64 36.71 4.42
N CYS A 88 -26.76 36.90 5.73
CA CYS A 88 -25.79 36.39 6.69
C CYS A 88 -25.69 34.86 6.64
N GLU A 89 -26.83 34.15 6.62
CA GLU A 89 -26.86 32.68 6.55
C GLU A 89 -26.20 32.17 5.26
N ARG A 90 -26.53 32.76 4.10
CA ARG A 90 -25.90 32.40 2.82
C ARG A 90 -24.40 32.64 2.77
N GLU A 91 -23.95 33.80 3.25
CA GLU A 91 -22.52 34.13 3.29
C GLU A 91 -21.77 33.21 4.26
N PHE A 92 -22.40 32.86 5.39
CA PHE A 92 -21.80 31.93 6.34
C PHE A 92 -21.66 30.52 5.75
N ASP A 93 -22.69 30.00 5.10
CA ASP A 93 -22.63 28.71 4.42
C ASP A 93 -21.59 28.71 3.28
N ALA A 94 -21.50 29.80 2.52
CA ALA A 94 -20.48 29.98 1.50
C ALA A 94 -19.06 29.96 2.10
N ILE A 95 -18.83 30.62 3.24
CA ILE A 95 -17.54 30.62 3.95
C ILE A 95 -17.23 29.22 4.50
N LEU A 96 -18.20 28.54 5.10
CA LEU A 96 -18.04 27.17 5.62
C LEU A 96 -17.62 26.20 4.51
N GLY A 97 -18.27 26.30 3.34
CA GLY A 97 -17.94 25.52 2.15
C GLY A 97 -16.55 25.85 1.60
N ALA A 98 -16.28 27.13 1.32
CA ALA A 98 -15.03 27.59 0.72
C ALA A 98 -13.80 27.22 1.55
N ARG A 99 -13.90 27.28 2.89
CA ARG A 99 -12.79 26.96 3.78
C ARG A 99 -12.76 25.50 4.25
N ARG A 100 -13.74 24.69 3.82
CA ARG A 100 -13.93 23.29 4.25
C ARG A 100 -13.90 23.15 5.78
N VAL A 101 -14.60 24.06 6.48
CA VAL A 101 -14.48 24.20 7.94
C VAL A 101 -14.95 22.94 8.65
N VAL A 102 -16.08 22.36 8.22
CA VAL A 102 -16.66 21.16 8.85
C VAL A 102 -15.67 20.00 8.78
N ARG A 103 -15.06 19.77 7.61
CA ARG A 103 -14.03 18.73 7.44
C ARG A 103 -12.85 18.96 8.38
N LYS A 104 -12.26 20.16 8.39
CA LYS A 104 -11.11 20.48 9.24
C LYS A 104 -11.42 20.38 10.73
N MET A 105 -12.64 20.75 11.15
CA MET A 105 -13.06 20.58 12.54
C MET A 105 -13.22 19.12 12.91
N ASN A 106 -13.73 18.28 11.99
CA ASN A 106 -13.83 16.84 12.21
C ASN A 106 -12.43 16.19 12.27
N GLU A 107 -11.52 16.58 11.37
CA GLU A 107 -10.11 16.14 11.41
C GLU A 107 -9.45 16.52 12.75
N LEU A 108 -9.71 17.74 13.25
CA LEU A 108 -9.22 18.19 14.54
C LEU A 108 -9.76 17.34 15.70
N GLU A 109 -11.05 16.99 15.70
CA GLU A 109 -11.63 16.08 16.70
C GLU A 109 -10.96 14.71 16.66
N GLY A 110 -10.66 14.19 15.47
CA GLY A 110 -9.87 12.97 15.31
C GLY A 110 -8.47 13.09 15.93
N LEU A 111 -7.75 14.17 15.65
CA LEU A 111 -6.43 14.43 16.22
C LEU A 111 -6.45 14.58 17.74
N VAL A 112 -7.49 15.21 18.29
CA VAL A 112 -7.67 15.33 19.75
C VAL A 112 -7.92 13.95 20.37
N ALA A 113 -8.79 13.14 19.77
CA ALA A 113 -9.06 11.78 20.26
C ALA A 113 -7.79 10.91 20.23
N ASP A 114 -7.01 10.98 19.16
CA ASP A 114 -5.72 10.28 19.04
C ASP A 114 -4.72 10.74 20.11
N ALA A 115 -4.62 12.05 20.34
CA ALA A 115 -3.74 12.61 21.37
C ALA A 115 -4.17 12.18 22.78
N GLU A 116 -5.47 12.13 23.06
CA GLU A 116 -6.00 11.61 24.32
C GLU A 116 -5.71 10.12 24.50
N ALA A 117 -5.84 9.32 23.44
CA ALA A 117 -5.49 7.91 23.47
C ALA A 117 -4.00 7.70 23.77
N ARG A 118 -3.11 8.45 23.11
CA ARG A 118 -1.66 8.39 23.37
C ARG A 118 -1.32 8.81 24.79
N ARG A 119 -1.95 9.88 25.31
CA ARG A 119 -1.76 10.33 26.69
C ARG A 119 -2.15 9.26 27.72
N LYS A 120 -3.23 8.52 27.46
CA LYS A 120 -3.66 7.39 28.32
C LYS A 120 -2.66 6.23 28.30
N LEU A 121 -1.97 6.00 27.17
CA LEU A 121 -1.02 4.90 27.01
C LEU A 121 0.37 5.22 27.57
N HIS A 122 0.86 6.45 27.38
CA HIS A 122 2.24 6.84 27.71
C HIS A 122 2.37 7.61 29.03
N GLY A 123 1.27 7.91 29.71
CA GLY A 123 1.30 8.72 30.94
C GLY A 123 1.54 10.21 30.67
N GLU A 124 1.55 11.01 31.74
CA GLU A 124 1.64 12.47 31.67
C GLU A 124 3.08 13.00 31.71
N GLU A 125 4.08 12.14 31.91
CA GLU A 125 5.46 12.53 32.18
C GLU A 125 6.24 12.92 30.91
N ASP A 126 5.87 12.39 29.75
CA ASP A 126 6.48 12.75 28.45
C ASP A 126 5.64 13.82 27.75
N LEU A 127 5.80 15.09 28.15
CA LEU A 127 5.20 16.20 27.39
C LEU A 127 5.91 16.32 26.03
N PRO A 128 5.18 16.21 24.91
CA PRO A 128 5.79 16.30 23.59
C PRO A 128 6.34 17.72 23.37
N THR A 129 7.55 17.78 22.80
CA THR A 129 8.17 19.04 22.41
C THR A 129 7.34 19.69 21.31
N PRO A 130 6.96 20.97 21.44
CA PRO A 130 6.13 21.62 20.44
C PRO A 130 6.92 21.83 19.14
N ALA A 131 6.24 21.71 17.99
CA ALA A 131 6.84 21.66 16.66
C ALA A 131 7.83 22.81 16.32
N HIS A 132 7.62 24.00 16.90
CA HIS A 132 8.48 25.17 16.66
C HIS A 132 9.83 25.12 17.40
N LEU A 133 9.99 24.20 18.35
CA LEU A 133 11.25 23.98 19.07
C LEU A 133 12.05 22.81 18.49
N LEU A 134 11.48 22.02 17.57
CA LEU A 134 12.19 20.93 16.93
C LEU A 134 13.20 21.46 15.90
N SER A 135 14.35 20.79 15.86
CA SER A 135 15.33 21.07 14.81
C SER A 135 14.83 20.59 13.44
N PRO A 136 15.25 21.21 12.32
CA PRO A 136 14.86 20.78 10.99
C PRO A 136 15.20 19.32 10.70
N GLU A 137 16.32 18.81 11.24
CA GLU A 137 16.71 17.41 11.07
C GLU A 137 15.77 16.45 11.77
N GLU A 138 15.28 16.78 12.96
CA GLU A 138 14.32 15.94 13.68
C GLU A 138 12.98 15.88 12.95
N VAL A 139 12.52 17.02 12.42
CA VAL A 139 11.30 17.07 11.58
C VAL A 139 11.47 16.19 10.35
N LEU A 140 12.61 16.30 9.66
CA LEU A 140 12.89 15.50 8.48
C LEU A 140 12.99 14.00 8.81
N ARG A 141 13.68 13.63 9.89
CA ARG A 141 13.77 12.24 10.38
C ARG A 141 12.39 11.69 10.76
N ALA A 142 11.55 12.48 11.43
CA ALA A 142 10.19 12.08 11.81
C ALA A 142 9.31 11.80 10.59
N HIS A 143 9.42 12.60 9.51
CA HIS A 143 8.68 12.37 8.27
C HIS A 143 9.22 11.21 7.44
N LEU A 144 10.54 11.01 7.41
CA LEU A 144 11.15 9.90 6.67
C LEU A 144 10.99 8.56 7.38
N GLY A 145 10.88 8.55 8.71
CA GLY A 145 10.77 7.35 9.52
C GLY A 145 9.71 6.34 9.04
N PRO A 146 8.43 6.74 8.90
CA PRO A 146 7.36 5.85 8.44
C PRO A 146 7.63 5.26 7.05
N ARG A 147 8.09 6.09 6.09
CA ARG A 147 8.41 5.63 4.73
C ARG A 147 9.57 4.66 4.71
N LEU A 148 10.63 4.94 5.47
CA LEU A 148 11.77 4.05 5.59
C LEU A 148 11.41 2.74 6.30
N ALA A 149 10.51 2.77 7.28
CA ALA A 149 10.01 1.58 7.97
C ALA A 149 9.22 0.67 7.01
N GLU A 150 8.34 1.24 6.17
CA GLU A 150 7.61 0.52 5.13
C GLU A 150 8.56 -0.15 4.13
N GLN A 151 9.51 0.63 3.58
CA GLN A 151 10.50 0.11 2.63
C GLN A 151 11.38 -0.98 3.25
N ARG A 152 11.78 -0.81 4.51
CA ARG A 152 12.53 -1.83 5.26
C ARG A 152 11.71 -3.11 5.44
N GLY A 153 10.41 -3.00 5.72
CA GLY A 153 9.50 -4.14 5.81
C GLY A 153 9.44 -4.93 4.50
N LEU A 154 9.28 -4.23 3.39
CA LEU A 154 9.24 -4.84 2.05
C LEU A 154 10.57 -5.53 1.68
N LEU A 155 11.71 -4.88 1.94
CA LEU A 155 13.02 -5.47 1.65
C LEU A 155 13.31 -6.68 2.54
N ASN A 156 12.92 -6.65 3.81
CA ASN A 156 13.04 -7.79 4.70
C ASN A 156 12.20 -8.98 4.23
N ALA A 157 10.96 -8.74 3.78
CA ALA A 157 10.10 -9.80 3.24
C ALA A 157 10.70 -10.42 1.96
N ARG A 158 11.26 -9.59 1.07
CA ARG A 158 11.98 -10.07 -0.12
C ARG A 158 13.21 -10.89 0.25
N LEU A 159 14.01 -10.41 1.21
CA LEU A 159 15.20 -11.12 1.69
C LEU A 159 14.85 -12.48 2.29
N GLN A 160 13.81 -12.55 3.11
CA GLN A 160 13.33 -13.82 3.68
C GLN A 160 12.86 -14.78 2.59
N THR A 161 12.14 -14.27 1.59
CA THR A 161 11.67 -15.08 0.46
C THR A 161 12.84 -15.66 -0.34
N THR A 162 13.85 -14.85 -0.66
CA THR A 162 15.02 -15.31 -1.42
C THR A 162 15.90 -16.26 -0.60
N GLN A 163 16.06 -16.02 0.70
CA GLN A 163 16.77 -16.94 1.59
C GLN A 163 16.07 -18.30 1.68
N ALA A 164 14.73 -18.32 1.77
CA ALA A 164 13.96 -19.56 1.76
C ALA A 164 14.12 -20.32 0.43
N GLN A 165 14.05 -19.63 -0.70
CA GLN A 165 14.27 -20.23 -2.03
C GLN A 165 15.69 -20.79 -2.18
N ASN A 166 16.70 -20.05 -1.74
CA ASN A 166 18.09 -20.50 -1.78
C ASN A 166 18.31 -21.73 -0.88
N GLY A 167 17.64 -21.80 0.27
CA GLY A 167 17.65 -22.99 1.12
C GLY A 167 17.14 -24.22 0.38
N LEU A 168 15.96 -24.12 -0.23
CA LEU A 168 15.36 -25.21 -1.02
C LEU A 168 16.26 -25.66 -2.18
N LEU A 169 16.85 -24.69 -2.91
CA LEU A 169 17.76 -25.00 -4.01
C LEU A 169 19.04 -25.68 -3.52
N ALA A 170 19.61 -25.22 -2.39
CA ALA A 170 20.79 -25.82 -1.81
C ALA A 170 20.53 -27.28 -1.37
N ASP A 171 19.36 -27.55 -0.80
CA ASP A 171 18.97 -28.92 -0.42
C ASP A 171 18.76 -29.79 -1.65
N HIS A 172 18.17 -29.26 -2.72
CA HIS A 172 18.02 -29.99 -3.98
C HIS A 172 19.37 -30.34 -4.62
N VAL A 173 20.32 -29.40 -4.65
CA VAL A 173 21.67 -29.64 -5.18
C VAL A 173 22.41 -30.69 -4.36
N LYS A 174 22.26 -30.70 -3.03
CA LYS A 174 22.87 -31.74 -2.18
C LYS A 174 22.28 -33.11 -2.49
N ALA A 175 20.96 -33.23 -2.57
CA ALA A 175 20.30 -34.49 -2.91
C ALA A 175 20.74 -35.01 -4.30
N GLN A 176 20.85 -34.12 -5.29
CA GLN A 176 21.36 -34.48 -6.62
C GLN A 176 22.81 -34.96 -6.59
N ARG A 177 23.67 -34.35 -5.77
CA ARG A 177 25.07 -34.80 -5.63
C ARG A 177 25.16 -36.18 -5.01
N GLU A 178 24.38 -36.43 -3.96
CA GLU A 178 24.30 -37.75 -3.32
C GLU A 178 23.77 -38.82 -4.30
N GLU A 179 22.79 -38.47 -5.14
CA GLU A 179 22.29 -39.35 -6.19
C GLU A 179 23.35 -39.65 -7.25
N ILE A 180 24.10 -38.63 -7.71
CA ILE A 180 25.21 -38.79 -8.66
C ILE A 180 26.28 -39.72 -8.07
N ASP A 181 26.70 -39.50 -6.83
CA ASP A 181 27.71 -40.34 -6.17
C ASP A 181 27.23 -41.80 -6.07
N ALA A 182 25.95 -42.01 -5.77
CA ALA A 182 25.35 -43.35 -5.74
C ALA A 182 25.29 -44.00 -7.14
N LEU A 183 24.99 -43.24 -8.20
CA LEU A 183 24.96 -43.74 -9.58
C LEU A 183 26.37 -44.05 -10.09
N LEU A 184 27.35 -43.21 -9.78
CA LEU A 184 28.75 -43.45 -10.12
C LEU A 184 29.25 -44.73 -9.43
N GLY A 185 28.95 -44.92 -8.15
CA GLY A 185 29.31 -46.17 -7.44
C GLY A 185 28.70 -47.43 -8.08
N LYS A 186 27.46 -47.36 -8.58
CA LYS A 186 26.83 -48.47 -9.33
C LYS A 186 27.50 -48.70 -10.67
N LEU A 187 27.87 -47.63 -11.38
CA LEU A 187 28.57 -47.72 -12.66
C LEU A 187 29.96 -48.35 -12.49
N ASP A 188 30.71 -47.91 -11.49
CA ASP A 188 32.03 -48.46 -11.17
C ASP A 188 31.94 -49.96 -10.84
N ALA A 189 30.94 -50.37 -10.06
CA ALA A 189 30.68 -51.79 -9.79
C ALA A 189 30.35 -52.57 -11.08
N ALA A 190 29.50 -52.04 -11.95
CA ALA A 190 29.16 -52.68 -13.22
C ALA A 190 30.36 -52.77 -14.18
N VAL A 191 31.24 -51.76 -14.19
CA VAL A 191 32.48 -51.77 -14.98
C VAL A 191 33.43 -52.85 -14.46
N GLU A 192 33.58 -53.00 -13.14
CA GLU A 192 34.38 -54.07 -12.55
C GLU A 192 33.78 -55.45 -12.82
N ASP A 193 32.45 -55.59 -12.78
CA ASP A 193 31.77 -56.84 -13.14
C ASP A 193 32.04 -57.22 -14.61
N VAL A 194 31.95 -56.27 -15.54
CA VAL A 194 32.27 -56.50 -16.97
C VAL A 194 33.75 -56.82 -17.16
N ARG A 195 34.65 -56.13 -16.46
CA ARG A 195 36.10 -56.44 -16.49
C ARG A 195 36.37 -57.86 -15.98
N SER A 196 35.73 -58.25 -14.89
CA SER A 196 35.82 -59.59 -14.31
C SER A 196 35.29 -60.65 -15.28
N ALA A 197 34.09 -60.44 -15.84
CA ALA A 197 33.49 -61.33 -16.83
C ALA A 197 34.37 -61.47 -18.09
N ASN A 198 34.94 -60.37 -18.58
CA ASN A 198 35.87 -60.39 -19.71
C ASN A 198 37.19 -61.11 -19.37
N GLY A 199 37.68 -60.99 -18.13
CA GLY A 199 38.83 -61.74 -17.64
C GLY A 199 38.59 -63.25 -17.62
N VAL A 200 37.41 -63.69 -17.16
CA VAL A 200 37.00 -65.10 -17.17
C VAL A 200 36.83 -65.61 -18.62
N LEU A 201 36.13 -64.85 -19.46
CA LEU A 201 35.97 -65.19 -20.88
C LEU A 201 37.31 -65.23 -21.61
N GLY A 202 38.27 -64.36 -21.30
CA GLY A 202 39.61 -64.39 -21.89
C GLY A 202 40.35 -65.72 -21.66
N GLY A 203 40.17 -66.36 -20.50
CA GLY A 203 40.70 -67.70 -20.23
C GLY A 203 40.03 -68.78 -21.07
N VAL A 204 38.69 -68.72 -21.17
CA VAL A 204 37.86 -69.69 -21.91
C VAL A 204 38.02 -69.52 -23.43
N VAL A 205 38.19 -68.30 -23.93
CA VAL A 205 38.45 -68.00 -25.36
C VAL A 205 39.79 -68.58 -25.80
N GLY A 206 40.80 -68.62 -24.92
CA GLY A 206 42.07 -69.29 -25.20
C GLY A 206 41.93 -70.81 -25.37
N GLU A 207 41.14 -71.44 -24.49
CA GLU A 207 40.84 -72.88 -24.56
C GLU A 207 39.95 -73.24 -25.75
N LEU A 208 38.85 -72.52 -25.99
CA LEU A 208 37.98 -72.73 -27.16
C LEU A 208 38.70 -72.44 -28.48
N ALA A 209 39.60 -71.45 -28.54
CA ALA A 209 40.42 -71.21 -29.73
C ALA A 209 41.47 -72.32 -29.94
N GLY A 210 41.88 -73.02 -28.88
CA GLY A 210 42.72 -74.22 -28.96
C GLY A 210 41.93 -75.44 -29.40
N GLU A 211 40.75 -75.65 -28.83
CA GLU A 211 39.84 -76.76 -29.14
C GLU A 211 39.28 -76.65 -30.57
N ALA A 212 38.89 -75.47 -31.03
CA ALA A 212 38.50 -75.23 -32.42
C ALA A 212 39.65 -75.52 -33.42
N ARG A 213 40.89 -75.15 -33.07
CA ARG A 213 42.08 -75.50 -33.88
C ARG A 213 42.39 -77.00 -33.86
N GLY A 214 42.10 -77.69 -32.76
CA GLY A 214 42.23 -79.15 -32.65
C GLY A 214 41.17 -79.91 -33.46
N ILE A 215 39.91 -79.47 -33.39
CA ILE A 215 38.80 -80.03 -34.17
C ILE A 215 39.00 -79.80 -35.68
N ASP A 216 39.50 -78.63 -36.10
CA ASP A 216 39.85 -78.38 -37.50
C ASP A 216 41.01 -79.27 -37.98
N ALA A 217 41.96 -79.63 -37.11
CA ALA A 217 43.05 -80.55 -37.43
C ALA A 217 42.57 -82.02 -37.53
N ASP A 218 41.70 -82.47 -36.61
CA ASP A 218 41.11 -83.81 -36.63
C ASP A 218 40.13 -84.00 -37.80
N MET A 219 39.38 -82.97 -38.19
CA MET A 219 38.56 -83.00 -39.42
C MET A 219 39.41 -83.01 -40.70
N GLY A 220 40.64 -82.47 -40.64
CA GLY A 220 41.62 -82.58 -41.74
C GLY A 220 42.17 -84.01 -41.90
N ASP A 221 42.47 -84.70 -40.81
CA ASP A 221 43.08 -86.04 -40.81
C ASP A 221 42.07 -87.17 -41.14
N ALA A 222 40.81 -87.00 -40.74
CA ALA A 222 39.72 -87.92 -41.11
C ALA A 222 39.36 -87.93 -42.61
N SER A 223 39.94 -87.03 -43.41
CA SER A 223 39.77 -86.98 -44.88
C SER A 223 40.87 -87.72 -45.66
N VAL A 224 41.86 -88.32 -44.97
CA VAL A 224 43.06 -88.92 -45.57
C VAL A 224 43.19 -90.44 -45.35
N SER A 225 42.18 -91.11 -44.77
CA SER A 225 42.06 -92.58 -44.76
C SER A 225 40.99 -93.08 -45.71
#